data_AF-A0A1V4VTY3-F1
#
_entry.id   AF-A0A1V4VTY3-F1
#
_cell.length_a   1.000
_cell.length_b   1.000
_cell.length_c   1.000
_cell.angle_alpha   90.00
_cell.angle_beta   90.00
_cell.angle_gamma   90.00
#
_symmetry.space_group_name_H-M   'P 1'
#
loop_
_entity.id
_entity.type
_entity.pdbx_description
1 polymer ?
#
loop_
_entity_poly.entity_id
_entity_poly.type
_entity_poly.pdbx_seq_one_letter_code
_entity_poly.pdbx_strand_id
1 'polypeptide(L)'
;MAGLYSACEEQMTALRNNDAEAIEAAVKRVNNMFADMTAVEEERLRIQAALDNELGLSPGGRLADVLPHASGETREKLDMLLKEMRSKADLLREVNKVNAIMTRRALTLNRIMLNAINQGEGLTYGVDGGVGQGSFKKLLVNKTI
;
A
#
# COMPACT_ATOMS: atom_id res chain seq x y z
N MET A 1 -3.92 5.21 -14.71
CA MET A 1 -2.94 4.23 -14.15
C MET A 1 -1.48 4.68 -14.22
N ALA A 2 -0.97 5.28 -15.31
CA ALA A 2 0.43 5.72 -15.38
C ALA A 2 0.82 6.71 -14.26
N GLY A 3 -0.07 7.66 -13.95
CA GLY A 3 0.17 8.60 -12.85
C GLY A 3 0.13 7.96 -11.45
N LEU A 4 -0.69 6.93 -11.23
CA LEU A 4 -0.75 6.24 -9.93
C LEU A 4 0.51 5.42 -9.67
N TYR A 5 1.02 4.74 -10.71
CA TYR A 5 2.31 4.07 -10.66
C TYR A 5 3.43 5.06 -10.32
N SER A 6 3.49 6.20 -11.02
CA SER A 6 4.46 7.27 -10.73
C SER A 6 4.37 7.77 -9.29
N ALA A 7 3.16 8.00 -8.76
CA ALA A 7 2.98 8.44 -7.37
C ALA A 7 3.46 7.38 -6.37
N CYS A 8 3.26 6.09 -6.67
CA CYS A 8 3.79 5.01 -5.84
C CYS A 8 5.33 4.88 -5.94
N GLU A 9 5.94 5.18 -7.08
CA GLU A 9 7.41 5.26 -7.22
C GLU A 9 8.01 6.45 -6.46
N GLU A 10 7.34 7.61 -6.49
CA GLU A 10 7.70 8.76 -5.68
C GLU A 10 7.63 8.43 -4.18
N GLN A 11 6.57 7.75 -3.74
CA GLN A 11 6.46 7.25 -2.38
C GLN A 11 7.61 6.30 -2.03
N MET A 12 7.97 5.39 -2.94
CA MET A 12 9.11 4.50 -2.73
C MET A 12 10.42 5.28 -2.56
N THR A 13 10.64 6.30 -3.38
CA THR A 13 11.83 7.14 -3.34
C THR A 13 11.89 7.94 -2.03
N ALA A 14 10.77 8.51 -1.60
CA ALA A 14 10.66 9.23 -0.34
C ALA A 14 10.92 8.30 0.87
N LEU A 15 10.38 7.08 0.85
CA LEU A 15 10.64 6.05 1.86
C LEU A 15 12.12 5.63 1.89
N ARG A 16 12.81 5.57 0.74
CA ARG A 16 14.25 5.26 0.67
C ARG A 16 15.10 6.37 1.29
N ASN A 17 14.69 7.61 1.10
CA ASN A 17 15.39 8.79 1.60
C ASN A 17 14.97 9.18 3.03
N ASN A 18 13.98 8.49 3.61
CA ASN A 18 13.39 8.82 4.90
C ASN A 18 12.93 10.29 5.00
N ASP A 19 12.41 10.81 3.89
CA ASP A 19 11.91 12.18 3.78
C ASP A 19 10.43 12.22 4.16
N ALA A 20 10.15 12.66 5.38
CA ALA A 20 8.80 12.66 5.95
C ALA A 20 7.83 13.56 5.16
N GLU A 21 8.27 14.73 4.71
CA GLU A 21 7.43 15.66 3.94
C GLU A 21 7.12 15.07 2.55
N ALA A 22 8.11 14.48 1.90
CA ALA A 22 7.91 13.83 0.61
C ALA A 22 7.02 12.58 0.72
N ILE A 23 7.12 11.81 1.83
CA ILE A 23 6.22 10.68 2.10
C ILE A 23 4.78 11.18 2.21
N GLU A 24 4.52 12.23 3.00
CA GLU A 24 3.18 12.78 3.19
C GLU A 24 2.59 13.29 1.87
N ALA A 25 3.39 14.04 1.09
CA ALA A 25 2.98 14.54 -0.22
C ALA A 25 2.65 13.40 -1.21
N ALA A 26 3.45 12.34 -1.22
CA ALA A 26 3.22 11.17 -2.08
C ALA A 26 1.95 10.41 -1.67
N VAL A 27 1.73 10.22 -0.36
CA VAL A 27 0.50 9.57 0.16
C VAL A 27 -0.75 10.37 -0.22
N LYS A 28 -0.71 11.70 -0.09
CA LYS A 28 -1.82 12.56 -0.49
C LYS A 28 -2.13 12.44 -1.99
N ARG A 29 -1.10 12.42 -2.84
CA ARG A 29 -1.27 12.19 -4.29
C ARG A 29 -1.88 10.83 -4.59
N VAL A 30 -1.38 9.77 -3.97
CA VAL A 30 -1.94 8.42 -4.12
C VAL A 30 -3.43 8.39 -3.74
N ASN A 31 -3.80 9.00 -2.61
CA ASN A 31 -5.20 9.04 -2.15
C ASN A 31 -6.12 9.78 -3.13
N ASN A 32 -5.69 10.93 -3.66
CA ASN A 32 -6.47 11.67 -4.65
C ASN A 32 -6.68 10.83 -5.92
N MET A 33 -5.64 10.16 -6.39
CA MET A 33 -5.71 9.32 -7.58
C MET A 33 -6.58 8.07 -7.38
N PHE A 34 -6.66 7.54 -6.15
CA PHE A 34 -7.63 6.49 -5.82
C PHE A 34 -9.07 6.98 -5.91
N ALA A 35 -9.36 8.21 -5.47
CA ALA A 35 -10.69 8.79 -5.62
C ALA A 35 -11.10 8.91 -7.10
N ASP A 36 -10.19 9.40 -7.95
CA ASP A 36 -10.41 9.48 -9.40
C ASP A 36 -10.60 8.09 -10.03
N MET A 37 -9.83 7.10 -9.58
CA MET A 37 -9.90 5.73 -10.09
C MET A 37 -11.22 5.04 -9.73
N THR A 38 -11.78 5.32 -8.55
CA THR A 38 -13.11 4.83 -8.15
C THR A 38 -14.18 5.35 -9.10
N ALA A 39 -14.15 6.63 -9.45
CA ALA A 39 -15.12 7.21 -10.40
C ALA A 39 -15.02 6.56 -11.79
N VAL A 40 -13.80 6.31 -12.29
CA VAL A 40 -13.58 5.62 -13.57
C VAL A 40 -14.05 4.16 -13.52
N GLU A 41 -13.86 3.47 -12.40
CA GLU A 41 -14.32 2.08 -12.24
C GLU A 41 -15.84 1.99 -12.14
N GLU A 42 -16.50 2.93 -11.46
CA GLU A 42 -17.96 3.03 -11.45
C GLU A 42 -18.52 3.22 -12.87
N GLU A 43 -17.90 4.09 -13.67
CA GLU A 43 -18.31 4.29 -15.05
C GLU A 43 -18.06 3.04 -15.91
N ARG A 44 -16.92 2.36 -15.72
CA ARG A 44 -16.64 1.07 -16.37
C ARG A 44 -17.71 0.03 -16.03
N LEU A 45 -18.15 -0.04 -14.77
CA LEU A 45 -19.21 -0.95 -14.35
C LEU A 45 -20.55 -0.63 -14.99
N ARG A 46 -20.89 0.66 -15.14
CA ARG A 46 -22.11 1.10 -15.84
C ARG A 46 -22.08 0.70 -17.31
N ILE A 47 -20.98 0.96 -18.01
CA ILE A 47 -20.82 0.59 -19.42
C ILE A 47 -20.87 -0.94 -19.57
N GLN A 48 -20.20 -1.69 -18.69
CA GLN A 48 -20.23 -3.15 -18.71
C GLN A 48 -21.65 -3.68 -18.50
N ALA A 49 -22.42 -3.12 -17.57
CA ALA A 49 -23.80 -3.53 -17.35
C ALA A 49 -24.70 -3.24 -18.57
N ALA A 50 -24.48 -2.13 -19.27
CA ALA A 50 -25.18 -1.83 -20.51
C ALA A 50 -24.83 -2.84 -21.61
N LEU A 51 -23.55 -3.17 -21.78
CA LEU A 51 -23.08 -4.17 -22.74
C LEU A 51 -23.59 -5.58 -22.41
N ASP A 52 -23.60 -5.97 -21.13
CA ASP A 52 -24.12 -7.26 -20.70
C ASP A 52 -25.60 -7.39 -21.07
N ASN A 53 -26.39 -6.33 -20.87
CA ASN A 53 -27.81 -6.30 -21.24
C ASN A 53 -28.03 -6.37 -22.75
N GLU A 54 -27.27 -5.61 -23.54
CA GLU A 54 -27.40 -5.59 -25.01
C GLU A 54 -26.97 -6.91 -25.66
N LEU A 55 -25.94 -7.56 -25.12
CA LEU A 55 -25.39 -8.81 -25.64
C LEU A 55 -26.03 -10.06 -25.04
N GLY A 56 -26.95 -9.91 -24.07
CA GLY A 56 -27.60 -11.02 -23.38
C GLY A 56 -26.65 -11.84 -22.51
N LEU A 57 -25.59 -11.21 -21.99
CA LEU A 57 -24.60 -11.83 -21.11
C LEU A 57 -25.08 -11.81 -19.65
N SER A 58 -24.46 -12.67 -18.84
CA SER A 58 -24.74 -12.68 -17.40
C SER A 58 -24.25 -11.36 -16.77
N PRO A 59 -25.05 -10.73 -15.89
CA PRO A 59 -24.66 -9.48 -15.24
C PRO A 59 -23.36 -9.63 -14.44
N GLY A 60 -22.44 -8.68 -14.62
CA GLY A 60 -21.15 -8.71 -13.95
C GLY A 60 -20.12 -9.59 -14.67
N GLY A 61 -20.36 -9.84 -15.96
CA GLY A 61 -19.39 -10.46 -16.85
C GLY A 61 -18.08 -9.67 -16.89
N ARG A 62 -16.99 -10.37 -17.18
CA ARG A 62 -15.69 -9.74 -17.40
C ARG A 62 -15.65 -9.16 -18.81
N LEU A 63 -14.83 -8.15 -19.02
CA LEU A 63 -14.56 -7.63 -20.37
C LEU A 63 -14.03 -8.72 -21.33
N ALA A 64 -13.39 -9.76 -20.78
CA ALA A 64 -12.98 -10.95 -21.52
C ALA A 64 -14.16 -11.75 -22.12
N ASP A 65 -15.34 -11.68 -21.50
CA ASP A 65 -16.56 -12.35 -21.94
C ASP A 65 -17.28 -11.56 -23.04
N VAL A 66 -16.99 -10.25 -23.16
CA VAL A 66 -17.50 -9.35 -24.22
C VAL A 66 -16.67 -9.44 -25.49
N LEU A 67 -15.36 -9.70 -25.36
CA LEU A 67 -14.40 -9.78 -26.47
C LEU A 67 -14.82 -10.69 -27.65
N PRO A 68 -15.43 -11.88 -27.44
CA PRO A 68 -15.93 -12.73 -28.52
C PRO A 68 -17.04 -12.11 -29.36
N HIS A 69 -17.79 -11.15 -28.81
CA HIS A 69 -18.90 -10.47 -29.48
C HIS A 69 -18.45 -9.23 -30.26
N ALA A 70 -17.23 -8.74 -30.02
CA ALA A 70 -16.63 -7.65 -30.78
C ALA A 70 -16.04 -8.16 -32.10
N SER A 71 -16.19 -7.39 -33.17
CA SER A 71 -15.65 -7.72 -34.50
C SER A 71 -14.64 -6.67 -34.98
N GLY A 72 -13.71 -7.10 -35.84
CA GLY A 72 -12.74 -6.24 -36.51
C GLY A 72 -11.85 -5.43 -35.57
N GLU A 73 -11.63 -4.17 -35.93
CA GLU A 73 -10.74 -3.23 -35.25
C GLU A 73 -11.11 -3.00 -33.77
N THR A 74 -12.41 -3.05 -33.44
CA THR A 74 -12.89 -2.89 -32.06
C THR A 74 -12.38 -4.00 -31.16
N ARG A 75 -12.35 -5.24 -31.66
CA ARG A 75 -11.85 -6.39 -30.89
C ARG A 75 -10.36 -6.26 -30.61
N GLU A 76 -9.58 -5.83 -31.60
CA GLU A 76 -8.14 -5.62 -31.45
C GLU A 76 -7.83 -4.50 -30.45
N LYS A 77 -8.56 -3.39 -30.52
CA LYS A 77 -8.45 -2.29 -29.54
C LYS A 77 -8.79 -2.72 -28.13
N LEU A 78 -9.87 -3.48 -27.94
CA LEU A 78 -10.27 -4.00 -26.63
C LEU A 78 -9.24 -4.96 -26.05
N ASP A 79 -8.70 -5.88 -26.86
CA ASP A 79 -7.67 -6.83 -26.42
C ASP A 79 -6.37 -6.10 -26.02
N MET A 80 -5.96 -5.11 -26.80
CA MET A 80 -4.79 -4.27 -26.49
C MET A 80 -4.97 -3.51 -25.17
N LEU A 81 -6.09 -2.82 -24.99
CA LEU A 81 -6.40 -2.09 -23.76
C LEU A 81 -6.43 -3.01 -22.55
N LEU A 82 -7.00 -4.21 -22.69
CA LEU A 82 -7.09 -5.19 -21.61
C LEU A 82 -5.68 -5.68 -21.19
N LYS A 83 -4.79 -5.93 -22.16
CA LYS A 83 -3.39 -6.27 -21.89
C LYS A 83 -2.65 -5.13 -21.19
N GLU A 84 -2.83 -3.89 -21.64
CA GLU A 84 -2.22 -2.73 -20.99
C GLU A 84 -2.71 -2.54 -19.56
N MET A 85 -4.02 -2.67 -19.33
CA MET A 85 -4.60 -2.53 -18.00
C MET A 85 -4.04 -3.59 -17.05
N ARG A 86 -3.95 -4.86 -17.49
CA ARG A 86 -3.34 -5.93 -16.69
C ARG A 86 -1.90 -5.63 -16.34
N SER A 87 -1.08 -5.26 -17.34
CA SER A 87 0.33 -4.91 -17.13
C SER A 87 0.50 -3.78 -16.11
N LYS A 88 -0.29 -2.70 -16.24
CA LYS A 88 -0.25 -1.56 -15.31
C LYS A 88 -0.73 -1.94 -13.90
N ALA A 89 -1.75 -2.80 -13.79
CA ALA A 89 -2.23 -3.30 -12.50
C ALA A 89 -1.20 -4.19 -11.79
N ASP A 90 -0.48 -5.03 -12.54
CA ASP A 90 0.58 -5.86 -11.99
C ASP A 90 1.76 -5.02 -11.50
N LEU A 91 2.19 -4.03 -12.29
CA LEU A 91 3.21 -3.05 -11.88
C LEU A 91 2.82 -2.31 -10.60
N LEU A 92 1.59 -1.82 -10.52
CA LEU A 92 1.08 -1.13 -9.34
C LEU A 92 1.06 -2.05 -8.11
N ARG A 93 0.66 -3.33 -8.28
CA ARG A 93 0.65 -4.32 -7.20
C ARG A 93 2.05 -4.54 -6.64
N GLU A 94 3.05 -4.68 -7.50
CA GLU A 94 4.44 -4.89 -7.07
C GLU A 94 5.01 -3.67 -6.34
N VAL A 95 4.81 -2.45 -6.87
CA VAL A 95 5.27 -1.22 -6.20
C VAL A 95 4.59 -1.03 -4.85
N ASN A 96 3.28 -1.24 -4.77
CA ASN A 96 2.55 -1.12 -3.50
C ASN A 96 3.02 -2.14 -2.46
N LYS A 97 3.34 -3.37 -2.89
CA LYS A 97 3.91 -4.40 -2.01
C LYS A 97 5.26 -3.96 -1.45
N VAL A 98 6.14 -3.37 -2.26
CA VAL A 98 7.42 -2.83 -1.80
C VAL A 98 7.21 -1.70 -0.79
N ASN A 99 6.34 -0.74 -1.09
CA ASN A 99 6.04 0.37 -0.17
C ASN A 99 5.50 -0.14 1.17
N ALA A 100 4.60 -1.14 1.16
CA ALA A 100 4.09 -1.75 2.38
C ALA A 100 5.18 -2.41 3.23
N ILE A 101 6.13 -3.10 2.60
CA ILE A 101 7.28 -3.72 3.29
C ILE A 101 8.18 -2.64 3.90
N MET A 102 8.50 -1.60 3.15
CA MET A 102 9.35 -0.50 3.61
C MET A 102 8.73 0.23 4.81
N THR A 103 7.46 0.59 4.71
CA THR A 103 6.71 1.22 5.81
C THR A 103 6.69 0.34 7.06
N ARG A 104 6.44 -0.96 6.91
CA ARG A 104 6.45 -1.89 8.04
C ARG A 104 7.82 -1.96 8.72
N ARG A 105 8.90 -2.02 7.92
CA ARG A 105 10.28 -2.05 8.45
C ARG A 105 10.64 -0.75 9.18
N ALA A 106 10.30 0.40 8.61
CA ALA A 106 10.51 1.70 9.25
C ALA A 106 9.78 1.78 10.60
N LEU A 107 8.52 1.34 10.65
CA LEU A 107 7.76 1.30 11.91
C LEU A 107 8.38 0.35 12.94
N THR A 108 8.85 -0.83 12.52
CA THR A 108 9.54 -1.77 13.41
C THR A 108 10.82 -1.14 13.98
N LEU A 109 11.62 -0.47 13.17
CA LEU A 109 12.83 0.21 13.62
C LEU A 109 12.50 1.33 14.62
N ASN A 110 11.53 2.18 14.31
CA ASN A 110 11.09 3.25 15.21
C ASN A 110 10.63 2.70 16.56
N ARG A 111 9.90 1.58 16.57
CA ARG A 111 9.50 0.90 17.82
C ARG A 111 10.69 0.36 18.60
N ILE A 112 11.67 -0.23 17.94
CA ILE A 112 12.90 -0.72 18.58
C ILE A 112 13.67 0.45 19.21
N MET A 113 13.82 1.56 18.48
CA MET A 113 14.48 2.77 19.00
C MET A 113 13.73 3.37 20.18
N LEU A 114 12.41 3.52 20.08
CA LEU A 114 11.59 4.01 21.18
C LEU A 114 11.66 3.09 22.40
N ASN A 115 11.66 1.76 22.22
CA ASN A 115 11.82 0.83 23.34
C ASN A 115 13.22 0.87 23.96
N ALA A 116 14.27 1.13 23.16
CA ALA A 116 15.63 1.28 23.65
C ALA A 116 15.79 2.57 24.47
N ILE A 117 15.11 3.65 24.08
CA ILE A 117 15.12 4.95 24.77
C ILE A 117 14.17 4.95 25.97
N ASN A 118 12.98 4.36 25.82
CA ASN A 118 11.92 4.28 26.83
C ASN A 118 11.89 2.91 27.50
N GLN A 119 13.03 2.35 27.91
CA GLN A 119 13.02 1.18 28.79
C GLN A 119 12.22 1.55 30.05
N GLY A 120 10.99 1.02 30.13
CA GLY A 120 10.01 1.42 31.11
C GLY A 120 10.51 1.25 32.54
N GLU A 121 10.18 2.25 33.36
CA GLU A 121 9.85 2.08 34.77
C GLU A 121 10.91 1.38 35.62
N GLY A 122 12.13 1.89 35.51
CA GLY A 122 13.20 1.67 36.45
C GLY A 122 14.03 2.95 36.60
N LEU A 123 13.37 4.09 36.78
CA LEU A 123 14.04 5.32 37.22
C LEU A 123 14.89 4.96 38.44
N THR A 124 16.21 4.87 38.26
CA THR A 124 17.15 4.68 39.37
C THR A 124 17.07 5.85 40.35
N TYR A 125 16.55 6.99 39.86
CA TYR A 125 16.24 8.19 40.61
C TYR A 125 14.83 8.64 40.26
N GLY A 126 13.92 8.65 41.23
CA GLY A 126 12.65 9.37 41.10
C GLY A 126 12.91 10.86 40.84
N VAL A 127 11.87 11.58 40.41
CA VAL A 127 11.92 13.03 40.15
C VAL A 127 12.41 13.84 41.37
N ASP A 128 12.35 13.24 42.56
CA ASP A 128 12.80 13.81 43.84
C ASP A 128 14.19 13.31 44.29
N GLY A 129 14.92 12.59 43.44
CA GLY A 129 16.19 11.93 43.80
C GLY A 129 16.05 10.70 44.70
N GLY A 130 14.82 10.26 44.99
CA GLY A 130 14.54 9.05 45.77
C GLY A 130 14.75 7.78 44.95
N VAL A 131 15.55 6.84 45.45
CA VAL A 131 15.73 5.52 44.83
C VAL A 131 14.48 4.69 45.10
N GLY A 132 13.61 4.54 44.10
CA GLY A 132 12.46 3.65 44.16
C GLY A 132 12.94 2.19 44.14
N GLN A 133 12.67 1.44 45.21
CA GLN A 133 12.89 -0.02 45.24
C GLN A 133 11.91 -0.72 44.30
N GLY A 134 12.22 -0.70 43.00
CA GLY A 134 11.64 -1.59 42.02
C GLY A 134 12.11 -3.01 42.31
N SER A 135 11.17 -3.88 42.66
CA SER A 135 11.35 -5.32 42.84
C SER A 135 12.17 -5.91 41.69
N PHE A 136 13.45 -6.23 41.96
CA PHE A 136 14.30 -6.98 41.05
C PHE A 136 13.70 -8.38 40.86
N LYS A 137 12.92 -8.59 39.79
CA LYS A 137 12.79 -9.92 39.21
C LYS A 137 14.18 -10.33 38.71
N LYS A 138 14.83 -11.21 39.48
CA LYS A 138 16.08 -11.92 39.16
C LYS A 138 16.16 -12.28 37.67
N LEU A 139 16.93 -11.51 36.90
CA LEU A 139 17.56 -12.01 35.69
C LEU A 139 18.76 -12.84 36.14
N LEU A 140 18.58 -14.16 36.09
CA LEU A 140 19.63 -15.15 36.28
C LEU A 140 20.73 -14.89 35.24
N VAL A 141 21.81 -14.25 35.67
CA VAL A 141 23.07 -14.21 34.93
C VAL A 141 23.60 -15.63 34.88
N ASN A 142 23.50 -16.27 33.71
CA ASN A 142 24.17 -17.54 33.47
C ASN A 142 25.68 -17.26 33.33
N LYS A 143 26.42 -17.38 34.43
CA LYS A 143 27.87 -17.55 34.41
C LYS A 143 28.14 -19.04 34.32
N THR A 144 28.47 -19.51 33.12
CA THR A 144 29.24 -20.75 32.97
C THR A 144 30.64 -20.34 32.52
N ILE A 145 31.60 -20.61 33.39
CA ILE A 145 33.05 -20.65 33.13
C ILE A 145 33.35 -22.00 32.48
#